data_AF-A0A7S0PUE3-F1
#
_entry.id   AF-A0A7S0PUE3-F1
#
_cell.length_a   1.000
_cell.length_b   1.000
_cell.length_c   1.000
_cell.angle_alpha   90.00
_cell.angle_beta   90.00
_cell.angle_gamma   90.00
#
_symmetry.space_group_name_H-M   'P 1'
#
loop_
_entity.id
_entity.type
_entity.pdbx_description
1 polymer ?
#
loop_
_entity_poly.entity_id
_entity_poly.type
_entity_poly.pdbx_seq_one_letter_code
_entity_poly.pdbx_strand_id
1 'polypeptide(L)'
;MEMRRKAPRELDGTDLSAKRRKTFDAQDGGGDDGDGATEADESLERYEYAAPDAIVRGLGCVGFVVTCSFQREKSATREATEMLRPRLPTTPLAFGAAAKGLRLNPVKMPGRGFVLIRMSERPDPAGAKGRDDSDHHPSDDDRTRATVAAEVLGVVTRTVADVRAGRCPAPRFVEKMTPVTVTCAFDG
;
A
#
# COMPACT_ATOMS: atom_id res chain seq x y z
N MET A 1 0.69 43.80 33.40
CA MET A 1 0.71 43.76 31.92
C MET A 1 -0.03 42.50 31.51
N GLU A 2 -1.32 42.65 31.24
CA GLU A 2 -2.29 41.54 31.17
C GLU A 2 -2.70 41.36 29.70
N MET A 3 -2.38 40.20 29.11
CA MET A 3 -2.68 39.92 27.71
C MET A 3 -4.13 39.47 27.55
N ARG A 4 -5.03 40.41 27.27
CA ARG A 4 -6.42 40.14 26.87
C ARG A 4 -6.46 39.36 25.55
N ARG A 5 -6.82 38.08 25.62
CA ARG A 5 -7.11 37.25 24.43
C ARG A 5 -8.43 37.69 23.81
N LYS A 6 -8.46 37.89 22.49
CA LYS A 6 -9.65 38.28 21.72
C LYS A 6 -10.61 37.09 21.61
N ALA A 7 -11.89 37.28 21.94
CA ALA A 7 -12.91 36.24 21.90
C ALA A 7 -13.24 35.78 20.45
N PRO A 8 -13.72 34.53 20.26
CA PRO A 8 -14.16 34.03 18.96
C PRO A 8 -15.38 34.80 18.47
N ARG A 9 -15.42 35.16 17.18
CA ARG A 9 -16.57 35.84 16.58
C ARG A 9 -17.75 34.89 16.45
N GLU A 10 -18.92 35.38 16.83
CA GLU A 10 -20.23 34.72 16.69
C GLU A 10 -20.51 34.40 15.21
N LEU A 11 -20.99 33.18 14.96
CA LEU A 11 -21.51 32.72 13.68
C LEU A 11 -22.88 33.37 13.46
N ASP A 12 -22.87 34.58 12.90
CA ASP A 12 -24.09 35.22 12.43
C ASP A 12 -24.45 34.65 11.04
N GLY A 13 -25.67 34.12 10.95
CA GLY A 13 -26.12 33.17 9.95
C GLY A 13 -26.45 33.77 8.59
N THR A 14 -25.47 34.35 7.90
CA THR A 14 -25.62 34.83 6.52
C THR A 14 -24.37 34.57 5.69
N ASP A 15 -24.11 33.32 5.33
CA ASP A 15 -23.14 33.00 4.28
C ASP A 15 -23.62 31.82 3.40
N LEU A 16 -24.75 32.04 2.71
CA LEU A 16 -25.39 31.09 1.79
C LEU A 16 -24.69 31.01 0.41
N SER A 17 -23.45 31.47 0.28
CA SER A 17 -22.73 31.55 -1.00
C SER A 17 -21.52 30.63 -1.14
N ALA A 18 -21.25 29.75 -0.18
CA ALA A 18 -20.27 28.67 -0.34
C ALA A 18 -20.84 27.54 -1.23
N LYS A 19 -20.95 27.84 -2.53
CA LYS A 19 -21.49 26.95 -3.58
C LYS A 19 -20.79 25.58 -3.58
N ARG A 20 -21.56 24.53 -3.27
CA ARG A 20 -21.37 23.15 -3.72
C ARG A 20 -21.13 23.16 -5.24
N ARG A 21 -19.90 22.91 -5.70
CA ARG A 21 -19.66 22.51 -7.10
C ARG A 21 -19.75 21.00 -7.20
N LYS A 22 -20.96 20.54 -7.54
CA LYS A 22 -21.26 19.23 -8.11
C LYS A 22 -21.76 19.50 -9.52
N THR A 23 -21.09 18.97 -10.54
CA THR A 23 -21.72 18.62 -11.82
C THR A 23 -20.79 17.68 -12.59
N PHE A 24 -21.31 16.47 -12.80
CA PHE A 24 -21.00 15.59 -13.90
C PHE A 24 -22.05 15.89 -14.99
N ASP A 25 -21.61 15.93 -16.26
CA ASP A 25 -22.29 15.49 -17.50
C ASP A 25 -22.00 16.36 -18.75
N ALA A 26 -21.38 15.67 -19.72
CA ALA A 26 -21.35 15.75 -21.19
C ALA A 26 -21.79 17.03 -21.94
N GLN A 27 -20.99 17.49 -22.93
CA GLN A 27 -21.07 17.07 -24.35
C GLN A 27 -20.24 17.96 -25.30
N ASP A 28 -19.38 17.31 -26.10
CA ASP A 28 -18.92 17.57 -27.48
C ASP A 28 -18.29 18.92 -27.92
N GLY A 29 -17.16 18.83 -28.64
CA GLY A 29 -16.52 19.96 -29.35
C GLY A 29 -14.99 19.87 -29.42
N GLY A 30 -14.46 19.36 -30.54
CA GLY A 30 -13.06 19.02 -30.77
C GLY A 30 -12.04 20.17 -30.89
N GLY A 31 -10.76 19.79 -30.79
CA GLY A 31 -9.58 20.63 -30.96
C GLY A 31 -8.30 19.86 -30.59
N ASP A 32 -7.71 19.24 -31.62
CA ASP A 32 -6.42 18.53 -31.64
C ASP A 32 -5.25 19.50 -31.40
N ASP A 33 -4.29 19.09 -30.56
CA ASP A 33 -2.83 19.28 -30.69
C ASP A 33 -2.12 19.20 -29.31
N GLY A 34 -1.22 18.22 -29.16
CA GLY A 34 -0.02 18.39 -28.32
C GLY A 34 0.11 17.53 -27.06
N ASP A 35 0.90 16.46 -27.22
CA ASP A 35 1.82 15.88 -26.23
C ASP A 35 1.27 15.20 -24.95
N GLY A 36 1.22 13.86 -25.02
CA GLY A 36 2.32 13.13 -24.39
C GLY A 36 2.43 13.16 -22.87
N ALA A 37 1.31 13.18 -22.14
CA ALA A 37 1.29 12.73 -20.76
C ALA A 37 0.46 11.44 -20.70
N THR A 38 1.13 10.29 -20.80
CA THR A 38 0.57 9.05 -20.26
C THR A 38 0.18 9.35 -18.83
N GLU A 39 -1.13 9.47 -18.60
CA GLU A 39 -1.78 9.43 -17.30
C GLU A 39 -1.12 8.29 -16.53
N ALA A 40 -0.13 8.63 -15.71
CA ALA A 40 0.31 7.76 -14.66
C ALA A 40 -0.96 7.52 -13.88
N ASP A 41 -1.46 6.29 -13.94
CA ASP A 41 -2.54 5.77 -13.13
C ASP A 41 -2.19 6.10 -11.67
N GLU A 42 -2.53 7.31 -11.23
CA GLU A 42 -2.62 7.76 -9.85
C GLU A 42 -3.83 7.06 -9.24
N SER A 43 -3.87 5.74 -9.39
CA SER A 43 -4.56 4.83 -8.53
C SER A 43 -4.09 5.17 -7.12
N LEU A 44 -4.86 6.05 -6.47
CA LEU A 44 -4.84 6.29 -5.04
C LEU A 44 -4.57 4.94 -4.41
N GLU A 45 -3.38 4.76 -3.81
CA GLU A 45 -2.95 3.49 -3.23
C GLU A 45 -4.10 2.93 -2.41
N ARG A 46 -4.81 1.95 -2.98
CA ARG A 46 -6.05 1.46 -2.39
C ARG A 46 -5.62 0.59 -1.25
N TYR A 47 -5.62 1.18 -0.06
CA TYR A 47 -5.39 0.44 1.16
C TYR A 47 -6.34 -0.75 1.20
N GLU A 48 -5.80 -1.91 1.57
CA GLU A 48 -6.59 -3.08 1.85
C GLU A 48 -7.18 -2.95 3.25
N TYR A 49 -8.51 -2.87 3.33
CA TYR A 49 -9.25 -2.74 4.59
C TYR A 49 -9.75 -4.07 5.14
N ALA A 50 -9.77 -5.14 4.33
CA ALA A 50 -10.23 -6.48 4.73
C ALA A 50 -9.11 -7.34 5.32
N ALA A 51 -7.84 -7.05 5.01
CA ALA A 51 -6.68 -7.80 5.49
C ALA A 51 -6.41 -7.73 7.01
N PRO A 52 -6.73 -6.65 7.76
CA PRO A 52 -6.42 -6.58 9.19
C PRO A 52 -6.95 -7.75 10.00
N ASP A 53 -8.18 -8.21 9.75
CA ASP A 53 -8.78 -9.31 10.51
C ASP A 53 -8.03 -10.63 10.31
N ALA A 54 -7.63 -10.96 9.08
CA ALA A 54 -6.85 -12.16 8.79
C ALA A 54 -5.46 -12.10 9.44
N ILE A 55 -4.84 -10.92 9.42
CA ILE A 55 -3.52 -10.67 10.01
C ILE A 55 -3.55 -10.87 11.53
N VAL A 56 -4.54 -10.29 12.21
CA VAL A 56 -4.70 -10.36 13.68
C VAL A 56 -5.08 -11.78 14.14
N ARG A 57 -5.82 -12.52 13.32
CA ARG A 57 -6.19 -13.93 13.59
C ARG A 57 -5.06 -14.92 13.32
N GLY A 58 -3.85 -14.46 13.01
CA GLY A 58 -2.70 -15.35 12.76
C GLY A 58 -2.79 -16.15 11.46
N LEU A 59 -3.76 -15.84 10.58
CA LEU A 59 -3.83 -16.44 9.24
C LEU A 59 -2.66 -15.99 8.35
N GLY A 60 -1.90 -15.00 8.82
CA GLY A 60 -0.61 -14.63 8.28
C GLY A 60 -0.67 -13.46 7.31
N CYS A 61 0.45 -12.75 7.25
CA CYS A 61 0.79 -11.87 6.14
C CYS A 61 2.23 -12.17 5.73
N VAL A 62 2.45 -12.25 4.42
CA VAL A 62 3.79 -12.24 3.83
C VAL A 62 3.99 -10.85 3.21
N GLY A 63 5.01 -10.11 3.66
CA GLY A 63 5.24 -8.74 3.23
C GLY A 63 6.16 -7.97 4.17
N PHE A 64 5.82 -6.72 4.47
CA PHE A 64 6.69 -5.80 5.21
C PHE A 64 5.93 -5.13 6.35
N VAL A 65 6.63 -4.95 7.47
CA VAL A 65 6.27 -3.95 8.48
C VAL A 65 7.25 -2.80 8.39
N VAL A 66 6.68 -1.61 8.25
CA VAL A 66 7.39 -0.34 8.10
C VAL A 66 7.05 0.52 9.31
N THR A 67 8.04 0.98 10.06
CA THR A 67 7.83 1.96 11.13
C THR A 67 8.05 3.37 10.62
N CYS A 68 7.32 4.31 11.19
CA CYS A 68 7.41 5.72 10.87
C CYS A 68 7.03 6.57 12.07
N SER A 69 7.37 7.85 12.01
CA SER A 69 6.86 8.80 12.99
C SER A 69 5.33 8.84 12.97
N PHE A 70 4.73 9.16 14.12
CA PHE A 70 3.27 9.19 14.26
C PHE A 70 2.64 10.17 13.26
N GLN A 71 1.50 9.80 12.67
CA GLN A 71 0.77 10.62 11.69
C GLN A 71 1.49 10.80 10.34
N ARG A 72 2.57 10.03 10.09
CA ARG A 72 3.28 10.00 8.81
C ARG A 72 3.03 8.73 8.01
N GLU A 73 2.04 7.93 8.39
CA GLU A 73 1.76 6.63 7.79
C GLU A 73 1.56 6.75 6.27
N LYS A 74 0.82 7.76 5.80
CA LYS A 74 0.60 7.98 4.36
C LYS A 74 1.92 8.27 3.61
N SER A 75 2.78 9.10 4.18
CA SER A 75 4.08 9.44 3.58
C SER A 75 5.03 8.24 3.59
N ALA A 76 5.05 7.49 4.68
CA ALA A 76 5.84 6.27 4.81
C ALA A 76 5.37 5.17 3.86
N THR A 77 4.05 5.00 3.67
CA THR A 77 3.50 4.05 2.69
C THR A 77 3.99 4.37 1.29
N ARG A 78 3.85 5.63 0.87
CA ARG A 78 4.25 6.07 -0.46
C ARG A 78 5.75 5.85 -0.68
N GLU A 79 6.58 6.34 0.25
CA GLU A 79 8.04 6.20 0.15
C GLU A 79 8.48 4.73 0.15
N ALA A 80 7.95 3.91 1.07
CA ALA A 80 8.26 2.48 1.11
C ALA A 80 7.84 1.78 -0.19
N THR A 81 6.68 2.12 -0.74
CA THR A 81 6.17 1.51 -1.97
C THR A 81 7.02 1.91 -3.18
N GLU A 82 7.40 3.19 -3.29
CA GLU A 82 8.32 3.67 -4.32
C GLU A 82 9.70 3.01 -4.23
N MET A 83 10.21 2.79 -3.01
CA MET A 83 11.46 2.05 -2.79
C MET A 83 11.36 0.57 -3.15
N LEU A 84 10.23 -0.08 -2.85
CA LEU A 84 10.08 -1.53 -3.02
C LEU A 84 9.70 -1.92 -4.45
N ARG A 85 8.86 -1.12 -5.14
CA ARG A 85 8.35 -1.43 -6.49
C ARG A 85 9.42 -1.87 -7.50
N PRO A 86 10.55 -1.17 -7.67
CA PRO A 86 11.58 -1.54 -8.65
C PRO A 86 12.30 -2.86 -8.33
N ARG A 87 12.12 -3.37 -7.10
CA ARG A 87 12.83 -4.55 -6.57
C ARG A 87 11.96 -5.79 -6.53
N LEU A 88 10.68 -5.65 -6.89
CA LEU A 88 9.75 -6.76 -6.97
C LEU A 88 10.03 -7.60 -8.22
N PRO A 89 9.96 -8.93 -8.11
CA PRO A 89 10.01 -9.78 -9.28
C PRO A 89 8.77 -9.51 -10.16
N THR A 90 9.03 -9.14 -11.40
CA THR A 90 8.03 -8.97 -12.46
C THR A 90 7.78 -10.27 -13.22
N THR A 91 8.65 -11.26 -13.04
CA THR A 91 8.55 -12.61 -13.60
C THR A 91 7.91 -13.58 -12.60
N PRO A 92 7.40 -14.72 -13.07
CA PRO A 92 7.03 -15.84 -12.20
C PRO A 92 8.14 -16.16 -11.20
N LEU A 93 7.75 -16.47 -9.97
CA LEU A 93 8.68 -17.07 -9.01
C LEU A 93 8.93 -18.54 -9.36
N ALA A 94 9.93 -19.12 -8.69
CA ALA A 94 10.21 -20.55 -8.79
C ALA A 94 8.94 -21.39 -8.54
N PHE A 95 8.88 -22.56 -9.18
CA PHE A 95 7.78 -23.53 -9.05
C PHE A 95 6.40 -23.01 -9.50
N GLY A 96 6.34 -21.95 -10.32
CA GLY A 96 5.08 -21.41 -10.84
C GLY A 96 4.34 -20.51 -9.86
N ALA A 97 4.91 -20.23 -8.69
CA ALA A 97 4.35 -19.28 -7.73
C ALA A 97 4.32 -17.86 -8.33
N ALA A 98 3.25 -17.11 -8.09
CA ALA A 98 3.07 -15.74 -8.57
C ALA A 98 3.37 -15.60 -10.08
N ALA A 99 2.64 -16.34 -10.92
CA ALA A 99 2.88 -16.43 -12.37
C ALA A 99 2.85 -15.08 -13.09
N LYS A 100 2.15 -14.08 -12.56
CA LYS A 100 2.11 -12.71 -13.10
C LYS A 100 2.99 -11.72 -12.33
N GLY A 101 3.90 -12.23 -11.51
CA GLY A 101 4.72 -11.45 -10.60
C GLY A 101 3.94 -10.98 -9.37
N LEU A 102 4.66 -10.26 -8.52
CA LEU A 102 4.14 -9.79 -7.23
C LEU A 102 3.69 -8.33 -7.30
N ARG A 103 2.78 -7.97 -6.39
CA ARG A 103 2.38 -6.60 -6.09
C ARG A 103 2.44 -6.31 -4.60
N LEU A 104 2.51 -5.03 -4.27
CA LEU A 104 2.43 -4.50 -2.92
C LEU A 104 1.01 -4.02 -2.65
N ASN A 105 0.46 -4.42 -1.51
CA ASN A 105 -0.85 -4.02 -1.04
C ASN A 105 -0.66 -3.38 0.34
N PRO A 106 -0.61 -2.04 0.43
CA PRO A 106 -0.66 -1.36 1.72
C PRO A 106 -1.93 -1.75 2.47
N VAL A 107 -1.80 -2.09 3.75
CA VAL A 107 -2.91 -2.50 4.61
C VAL A 107 -3.22 -1.39 5.60
N LYS A 108 -4.50 -1.03 5.74
CA LYS A 108 -4.91 -0.05 6.74
C LYS A 108 -5.00 -0.72 8.11
N MET A 109 -3.92 -0.66 8.88
CA MET A 109 -3.91 -1.20 10.24
C MET A 109 -4.59 -0.24 11.25
N PRO A 110 -5.28 -0.79 12.28
CA PRO A 110 -5.70 -0.04 13.46
C PRO A 110 -4.46 0.20 14.32
N GLY A 111 -3.86 1.39 14.21
CA GLY A 111 -2.61 1.74 14.88
C GLY A 111 -1.98 2.99 14.29
N ARG A 112 -1.00 3.56 14.99
CA ARG A 112 -0.19 4.70 14.51
C ARG A 112 1.28 4.36 14.60
N GLY A 113 2.08 5.02 13.76
CA GLY A 113 3.54 4.85 13.72
C GLY A 113 4.04 3.59 13.02
N PHE A 114 3.14 2.84 12.36
CA PHE A 114 3.53 1.73 11.50
C PHE A 114 2.58 1.55 10.33
N VAL A 115 3.09 0.92 9.28
CA VAL A 115 2.40 0.51 8.06
C VAL A 115 2.71 -0.95 7.82
N LEU A 116 1.70 -1.71 7.41
CA LEU A 116 1.88 -3.07 6.93
C LEU A 116 1.65 -3.08 5.43
N ILE A 117 2.57 -3.67 4.68
CA ILE A 117 2.49 -3.80 3.22
C ILE A 117 2.52 -5.28 2.90
N ARG A 118 1.39 -5.83 2.47
CA ARG A 118 1.26 -7.24 2.10
C ARG A 118 1.74 -7.46 0.66
N MET A 119 2.47 -8.54 0.43
CA MET A 119 2.78 -9.01 -0.92
C MET A 119 1.74 -10.04 -1.36
N SER A 120 1.22 -9.87 -2.56
CA SER A 120 0.31 -10.84 -3.20
C SER A 120 0.69 -11.01 -4.68
N GLU A 121 0.21 -12.08 -5.29
CA GLU A 121 0.23 -12.22 -6.74
C GLU A 121 -0.59 -11.10 -7.41
N ARG A 122 -0.19 -10.71 -8.62
CA ARG A 122 -0.97 -9.81 -9.48
C ARG A 122 -2.20 -10.53 -10.05
N PRO A 123 -3.40 -9.95 -9.95
CA PRO A 123 -4.62 -10.58 -10.45
C PRO A 123 -4.62 -10.67 -11.98
N ASP A 124 -5.37 -11.63 -12.50
CA ASP A 124 -5.63 -11.73 -13.93
C ASP A 124 -6.57 -10.60 -14.38
N PRO A 125 -6.21 -9.78 -15.40
CA PRO A 125 -7.15 -8.82 -15.98
C PRO A 125 -8.45 -9.46 -16.49
N ALA A 126 -8.45 -10.76 -16.84
CA ALA A 126 -9.64 -11.49 -17.29
C ALA A 126 -10.45 -12.17 -16.17
N GLY A 127 -9.95 -12.16 -14.93
CA GLY A 127 -10.44 -13.02 -13.83
C GLY A 127 -11.20 -12.31 -12.70
N ALA A 128 -11.62 -11.05 -12.87
CA ALA A 128 -12.29 -10.28 -11.81
C ALA A 128 -13.71 -10.77 -11.43
N LYS A 129 -14.14 -11.94 -11.91
CA LYS A 129 -15.37 -12.62 -11.48
C LYS A 129 -15.01 -13.83 -10.63
N GLY A 130 -15.49 -13.81 -9.39
CA GLY A 130 -15.30 -14.77 -8.30
C GLY A 130 -14.80 -16.15 -8.72
N ARG A 131 -13.58 -16.46 -8.32
CA ARG A 131 -13.19 -17.85 -8.09
C ARG A 131 -13.57 -18.17 -6.64
N ASP A 132 -14.46 -19.15 -6.51
CA ASP A 132 -14.70 -19.86 -5.28
C ASP A 132 -13.50 -20.81 -5.11
N ASP A 133 -12.65 -20.53 -4.12
CA ASP A 133 -11.42 -21.27 -3.84
C ASP A 133 -11.74 -22.59 -3.11
N SER A 134 -12.43 -23.51 -3.78
CA SER A 134 -12.85 -24.77 -3.15
C SER A 134 -11.98 -25.99 -3.47
N ASP A 135 -10.96 -25.88 -4.34
CA ASP A 135 -10.09 -27.02 -4.71
C ASP A 135 -8.59 -26.64 -4.77
N HIS A 136 -8.02 -26.14 -3.66
CA HIS A 136 -6.56 -26.00 -3.52
C HIS A 136 -6.03 -26.87 -2.37
N HIS A 137 -5.04 -27.71 -2.69
CA HIS A 137 -4.37 -28.58 -1.71
C HIS A 137 -3.48 -27.73 -0.78
N PRO A 138 -3.61 -27.86 0.55
CA PRO A 138 -2.92 -27.01 1.53
C PRO A 138 -1.37 -27.11 1.46
N SER A 139 -0.81 -28.18 0.89
CA SER A 139 0.64 -28.35 0.74
C SER A 139 1.26 -27.42 -0.31
N ASP A 140 0.50 -27.04 -1.35
CA ASP A 140 0.98 -26.10 -2.36
C ASP A 140 0.96 -24.66 -1.85
N ASP A 141 0.02 -24.34 -0.96
CA ASP A 141 -0.04 -23.02 -0.31
C ASP A 141 1.15 -22.77 0.61
N ASP A 142 1.54 -23.76 1.42
CA ASP A 142 2.69 -23.61 2.33
C ASP A 142 4.02 -23.46 1.58
N ARG A 143 4.22 -24.25 0.51
CA ARG A 143 5.41 -24.14 -0.35
C ARG A 143 5.45 -22.81 -1.09
N THR A 144 4.30 -22.36 -1.60
CA THR A 144 4.16 -21.06 -2.26
C THR A 144 4.44 -19.93 -1.27
N ARG A 145 3.87 -19.99 -0.07
CA ARG A 145 4.06 -19.03 1.00
C ARG A 145 5.53 -18.95 1.44
N ALA A 146 6.21 -20.09 1.59
CA ALA A 146 7.64 -20.13 1.90
C ALA A 146 8.49 -19.48 0.79
N THR A 147 8.14 -19.72 -0.47
CA THR A 147 8.80 -19.11 -1.64
C THR A 147 8.62 -17.58 -1.63
N VAL A 148 7.39 -17.10 -1.42
CA VAL A 148 7.12 -15.65 -1.33
C VAL A 148 7.82 -15.03 -0.10
N ALA A 149 7.89 -15.75 1.02
CA ALA A 149 8.60 -15.31 2.23
C ALA A 149 10.10 -15.14 2.00
N ALA A 150 10.73 -16.09 1.29
CA ALA A 150 12.14 -15.99 0.90
C ALA A 150 12.39 -14.77 -0.01
N GLU A 151 11.47 -14.51 -0.96
CA GLU A 151 11.56 -13.34 -1.82
C GLU A 151 11.42 -12.02 -1.07
N VAL A 152 10.46 -11.92 -0.15
CA VAL A 152 10.31 -10.76 0.74
C VAL A 152 11.62 -10.45 1.47
N LEU A 153 12.25 -11.47 2.06
CA LEU A 153 13.53 -11.33 2.76
C LEU A 153 14.65 -10.86 1.81
N GLY A 154 14.70 -11.44 0.61
CA GLY A 154 15.63 -11.03 -0.44
C GLY A 154 15.45 -9.57 -0.85
N VAL A 155 14.21 -9.11 -1.01
CA VAL A 155 13.87 -7.71 -1.34
C VAL A 155 14.34 -6.75 -0.25
N VAL A 156 14.05 -7.02 1.03
CA VAL A 156 14.52 -6.15 2.13
C VAL A 156 16.05 -6.09 2.15
N THR A 157 16.71 -7.24 2.04
CA THR A 157 18.18 -7.33 2.10
C THR A 157 18.84 -6.50 0.99
N ARG A 158 18.34 -6.62 -0.25
CA ARG A 158 18.79 -5.81 -1.39
C ARG A 158 18.52 -4.32 -1.19
N THR A 159 17.33 -3.97 -0.71
CA THR A 159 16.95 -2.58 -0.44
C THR A 159 17.88 -1.93 0.58
N VAL A 160 18.13 -2.60 1.71
CA VAL A 160 19.04 -2.11 2.76
C VAL A 160 20.47 -1.98 2.24
N ALA A 161 20.94 -2.94 1.45
CA ALA A 161 22.26 -2.89 0.83
C ALA A 161 22.39 -1.70 -0.15
N ASP A 162 21.36 -1.40 -0.93
CA ASP A 162 21.33 -0.25 -1.84
C ASP A 162 21.35 1.07 -1.09
N VAL A 163 20.57 1.21 -0.01
CA VAL A 163 20.57 2.43 0.83
C VAL A 163 21.96 2.65 1.41
N ARG A 164 22.58 1.60 1.96
CA ARG A 164 23.94 1.67 2.53
C ARG A 164 24.99 2.02 1.48
N ALA A 165 24.81 1.55 0.25
CA ALA A 165 25.70 1.84 -0.88
C ALA A 165 25.40 3.18 -1.57
N GLY A 166 24.39 3.94 -1.12
CA GLY A 166 23.97 5.19 -1.75
C GLY A 166 23.34 5.02 -3.14
N ARG A 167 22.94 3.79 -3.52
CA ARG A 167 22.28 3.50 -4.81
C ARG A 167 20.80 3.86 -4.82
N CYS A 168 20.22 4.13 -3.66
CA CYS A 168 18.92 4.76 -3.55
C CYS A 168 18.96 5.89 -2.52
N PRO A 169 18.09 6.91 -2.67
CA PRO A 169 17.97 7.97 -1.68
C PRO A 169 17.67 7.40 -0.30
N ALA A 170 18.28 7.99 0.74
CA ALA A 170 17.96 7.64 2.11
C ALA A 170 16.48 7.97 2.41
N PRO A 171 15.73 7.05 3.02
CA PRO A 171 14.33 7.30 3.35
C PRO A 171 14.21 8.44 4.38
N ARG A 172 13.15 9.24 4.21
CA ARG A 172 12.83 10.38 5.08
C ARG A 172 11.72 10.07 6.07
N PHE A 173 10.78 9.20 5.70
CA PHE A 173 9.58 8.87 6.47
C PHE A 173 9.58 7.42 6.96
N VAL A 174 10.32 6.54 6.29
CA VAL A 174 10.57 5.16 6.73
C VAL A 174 11.73 5.15 7.74
N GLU A 175 11.43 4.80 8.99
CA GLU A 175 12.43 4.67 10.06
C GLU A 175 13.08 3.27 10.06
N LYS A 176 12.25 2.24 9.92
CA LYS A 176 12.70 0.84 9.84
C LYS A 176 11.77 0.05 8.93
N MET A 177 12.33 -0.91 8.21
CA MET A 177 11.60 -1.88 7.40
C MET A 177 12.04 -3.28 7.77
N THR A 178 11.07 -4.16 8.05
CA THR A 178 11.33 -5.55 8.46
C THR A 178 10.44 -6.49 7.65
N PRO A 179 10.97 -7.61 7.14
CA PRO A 179 10.15 -8.61 6.48
C PRO A 179 9.22 -9.30 7.49
N VAL A 180 8.00 -9.60 7.08
CA VAL A 180 7.04 -10.40 7.84
C VAL A 180 6.64 -11.59 6.99
N THR A 181 6.74 -12.79 7.55
CA THR A 181 6.45 -14.06 6.87
C THR A 181 5.28 -14.81 7.52
N VAL A 182 5.06 -14.55 8.80
CA VAL A 182 4.00 -15.13 9.63
C VAL A 182 3.54 -14.09 10.64
N THR A 183 2.26 -14.14 11.02
CA THR A 183 1.72 -13.41 12.17
C THR A 183 1.17 -14.42 13.15
N CYS A 184 1.32 -14.17 14.44
CA CYS A 184 0.67 -14.96 15.48
C CYS A 184 -0.78 -14.50 15.66
N ALA A 185 -1.65 -15.43 16.05
CA ALA A 185 -2.99 -15.07 16.50
C ALA A 185 -2.88 -14.33 17.83
N PHE A 186 -3.64 -13.26 17.97
CA PHE A 186 -3.85 -12.62 19.27
C PHE A 186 -5.08 -13.25 19.92
N ASP A 187 -4.86 -14.12 20.91
CA ASP A 187 -5.91 -14.64 21.78
C ASP A 187 -6.23 -13.57 22.83
N GLY A 188 -7.21 -12.72 22.51
CA GLY A 188 -7.71 -11.65 23.39
C GLY A 188 -9.07 -11.99 23.98
#